data_AF-A0A0E9XPA0-F1
#
_entry.id   AF-A0A0E9XPA0-F1
#
_cell.length_a   1.000
_cell.length_b   1.000
_cell.length_c   1.000
_cell.angle_alpha   90.00
_cell.angle_beta   90.00
_cell.angle_gamma   90.00
#
_symmetry.space_group_name_H-M   'P 1'
#
loop_
_entity.id
_entity.type
_entity.pdbx_description
1 polymer ?
#
loop_
_entity_poly.entity_id
_entity_poly.type
_entity_poly.pdbx_seq_one_letter_code
_entity_poly.pdbx_strand_id
1 'polypeptide(L)'
;MVLMLLNYLYFKGTWEQKFPKDATYQQTFRVTEKHSVRVPMMQNKGSFMAAADHQLQCDVLQLPYVGNVSMLVAVPRKLSGMRALEQDISATVVNRWISNMTNRTRVVHIPQI
;
A
#
# COMPACT_ATOMS: atom_id res chain seq x y z
N MET A 1 -13.84 -33.10 -22.71
CA MET A 1 -13.11 -31.88 -23.15
C MET A 1 -12.80 -31.08 -21.90
N VAL A 2 -11.54 -30.72 -21.67
CA VAL A 2 -11.14 -29.88 -20.52
C VAL A 2 -10.63 -28.56 -21.09
N LEU A 3 -11.20 -27.44 -20.63
CA LEU A 3 -10.76 -26.09 -20.99
C LEU A 3 -10.07 -25.47 -19.78
N MET A 4 -8.90 -24.88 -19.98
CA MET A 4 -8.13 -24.20 -18.93
C MET A 4 -7.76 -22.79 -19.41
N LEU A 5 -7.97 -21.79 -18.56
CA LEU A 5 -7.53 -20.42 -18.78
C LEU A 5 -6.26 -20.18 -17.97
N LEU A 6 -5.15 -19.89 -18.65
CA LEU A 6 -3.88 -19.53 -18.03
C LEU A 6 -3.65 -18.02 -18.21
N ASN A 7 -3.43 -17.31 -17.10
CA ASN A 7 -3.07 -15.89 -17.11
C ASN A 7 -1.74 -15.70 -16.37
N TYR A 8 -0.83 -14.93 -16.96
CA TYR A 8 0.46 -14.56 -16.36
C TYR A 8 0.66 -13.05 -16.50
N LEU A 9 0.85 -12.36 -15.38
CA LEU A 9 1.10 -10.92 -15.32
C LEU A 9 2.34 -10.65 -14.49
N TYR A 10 3.33 -9.99 -15.09
CA TYR A 10 4.54 -9.53 -14.42
C TYR A 10 4.55 -8.00 -14.39
N PHE A 11 4.43 -7.43 -13.19
CA PHE A 11 4.49 -5.99 -12.99
C PHE A 11 5.78 -5.60 -12.25
N LYS A 12 6.63 -4.82 -12.92
CA LYS A 12 7.85 -4.24 -12.34
C LYS A 12 7.89 -2.73 -12.60
N GLY A 13 7.13 -1.99 -11.80
CA GLY A 13 7.14 -0.53 -11.84
C GLY A 13 8.41 0.05 -11.20
N THR A 14 8.91 1.17 -11.73
CA THR A 14 9.96 1.98 -11.09
C THR A 14 9.31 3.13 -10.34
N TRP A 15 9.47 3.20 -9.01
CA TRP A 15 8.94 4.31 -8.21
C TRP A 15 9.45 5.65 -8.72
N GLU A 16 8.59 6.66 -8.82
CA GLU A 16 9.04 8.03 -9.12
C GLU A 16 9.95 8.54 -7.99
N GLN A 17 9.49 8.39 -6.74
CA GLN A 17 10.30 8.63 -5.55
C GLN A 17 10.88 7.31 -5.04
N LYS A 18 12.11 6.99 -5.49
CA LYS A 18 12.78 5.73 -5.17
C LYS A 18 13.11 5.59 -3.68
N PHE A 19 12.95 4.37 -3.17
CA PHE A 19 13.45 3.99 -1.85
C PHE A 19 14.98 3.76 -1.95
N PRO A 20 15.81 4.46 -1.16
CA PRO A 20 17.25 4.21 -1.10
C PRO A 20 17.52 2.78 -0.63
N LYS A 21 18.43 2.07 -1.31
CA LYS A 21 18.75 0.68 -0.98
C LYS A 21 19.38 0.54 0.40
N ASP A 22 20.22 1.50 0.74
CA ASP A 22 20.90 1.71 2.03
C ASP A 22 19.94 2.05 3.17
N ALA A 23 18.72 2.52 2.87
CA ALA A 23 17.68 2.76 3.86
C ALA A 23 16.78 1.53 4.11
N THR A 24 17.12 0.37 3.54
CA THR A 24 16.38 -0.89 3.76
C THR A 24 16.97 -1.65 4.93
N TYR A 25 16.15 -2.00 5.93
CA TYR A 25 16.59 -2.72 7.12
C TYR A 25 15.54 -3.72 7.61
N GLN A 26 15.97 -4.69 8.42
CA GLN A 26 15.06 -5.71 8.97
C GLN A 26 14.11 -5.09 10.00
N GLN A 27 12.81 -5.14 9.74
CA GLN A 27 11.77 -4.65 10.65
C GLN A 27 10.69 -5.72 10.88
N THR A 28 10.09 -5.68 12.06
CA THR A 28 8.97 -6.55 12.41
C THR A 28 7.71 -6.16 11.63
N PHE A 29 7.15 -7.11 10.88
CA PHE A 29 5.85 -7.03 10.23
C PHE A 29 4.84 -7.91 10.98
N ARG A 30 3.69 -7.32 11.31
CA ARG A 30 2.61 -8.01 12.03
C ARG A 30 1.70 -8.71 11.03
N VAL A 31 1.73 -10.04 11.02
CA VAL A 31 0.85 -10.86 10.16
C VAL A 31 -0.53 -10.99 10.81
N THR A 32 -0.55 -11.19 12.13
CA THR A 32 -1.76 -11.21 12.96
C THR A 32 -1.46 -10.58 14.31
N GLU A 33 -2.47 -10.43 15.18
CA GLU A 33 -2.28 -9.95 16.56
C GLU A 33 -1.30 -10.80 17.39
N LYS A 34 -1.13 -12.08 17.03
CA LYS A 34 -0.28 -13.04 17.77
C LYS A 34 0.99 -13.44 17.03
N HIS A 35 1.09 -13.13 15.74
CA HIS A 35 2.18 -13.60 14.88
C HIS A 35 2.84 -12.44 14.13
N SER A 36 4.17 -12.39 14.19
CA SER A 36 4.97 -11.38 13.51
C SER A 36 6.22 -12.02 12.92
N VAL A 37 6.68 -11.48 11.81
CA VAL A 37 7.88 -11.92 11.09
C VAL A 37 8.83 -10.74 10.88
N ARG A 38 10.12 -10.99 10.72
CA ARG A 38 11.06 -9.94 10.29
C ARG A 38 11.13 -9.93 8.77
N VAL A 39 11.01 -8.75 8.18
CA VAL A 39 11.09 -8.53 6.74
C VAL A 39 12.06 -7.38 6.43
N PRO A 40 12.72 -7.38 5.27
CA PRO A 40 13.38 -6.19 4.75
C PRO A 40 12.32 -5.10 4.52
N MET A 41 12.41 -4.01 5.27
CA MET A 41 11.51 -2.86 5.18
C MET A 41 12.24 -1.72 4.47
N MET A 42 11.71 -1.28 3.34
CA MET A 42 12.20 -0.12 2.61
C MET A 42 11.70 1.15 3.30
N GLN A 43 12.54 2.18 3.39
CA GLN A 43 12.17 3.48 3.96
C GLN A 43 12.43 4.62 2.96
N ASN A 44 11.50 5.57 2.86
CA ASN A 44 11.70 6.82 2.13
C ASN A 44 11.04 7.98 2.88
N LYS A 45 11.72 9.13 2.94
CA LYS A 45 11.16 10.38 3.46
C LYS A 45 10.96 11.35 2.29
N GLY A 46 9.72 11.68 2.01
CA GLY A 46 9.34 12.49 0.85
C GLY A 46 7.93 13.04 0.98
N SER A 47 7.51 13.80 -0.02
CA SER A 47 6.15 14.32 -0.11
C SER A 47 5.28 13.30 -0.82
N PHE A 48 4.31 12.75 -0.09
CA PHE A 48 3.38 11.74 -0.61
C PHE A 48 1.93 12.19 -0.41
N MET A 49 1.09 11.83 -1.39
CA MET A 49 -0.35 11.94 -1.30
C MET A 49 -0.87 10.87 -0.34
N ALA A 50 -1.61 11.30 0.69
CA ALA A 50 -2.25 10.39 1.62
C ALA A 50 -3.60 10.93 2.11
N ALA A 51 -4.51 10.02 2.43
CA ALA A 51 -5.83 10.29 2.99
C ALA A 51 -6.08 9.40 4.21
N ALA A 52 -6.95 9.86 5.09
CA ALA A 52 -7.44 9.11 6.22
C ALA A 52 -8.94 8.85 6.01
N ASP A 53 -9.37 7.60 5.98
CA ASP A 53 -10.78 7.24 5.91
C ASP A 53 -11.27 6.86 7.31
N HIS A 54 -12.05 7.76 7.91
CA HIS A 54 -12.65 7.53 9.22
C HIS A 54 -13.88 6.62 9.17
N GLN A 55 -14.51 6.43 8.01
CA GLN A 55 -15.64 5.51 7.86
C GLN A 55 -15.14 4.07 7.84
N LEU A 56 -14.10 3.79 7.04
CA LEU A 56 -13.50 2.46 6.92
C LEU A 56 -12.34 2.21 7.90
N GLN A 57 -12.02 3.20 8.73
CA GLN A 57 -10.96 3.12 9.74
C GLN A 57 -9.60 2.70 9.15
N CYS A 58 -9.25 3.26 7.99
CA CYS A 58 -8.01 2.96 7.29
C CYS A 58 -7.27 4.23 6.88
N ASP A 59 -5.96 4.11 6.72
CA ASP A 59 -5.11 5.15 6.17
C ASP A 59 -4.64 4.73 4.77
N VAL A 60 -4.67 5.67 3.83
CA VAL A 60 -4.45 5.39 2.40
C VAL A 60 -3.27 6.23 1.91
N LEU A 61 -2.34 5.58 1.22
CA LEU A 61 -1.13 6.17 0.66
C LEU A 61 -1.08 5.94 -0.85
N GLN A 62 -0.69 6.95 -1.61
CA GLN A 62 -0.41 6.81 -3.03
C GLN A 62 1.10 6.80 -3.27
N LEU A 63 1.58 5.81 -4.03
CA LEU A 63 2.96 5.66 -4.45
C LEU A 63 3.04 5.68 -5.98
N PRO A 64 3.47 6.79 -6.59
CA PRO A 64 3.54 6.89 -8.04
C PRO A 64 4.72 6.10 -8.63
N TYR A 65 4.49 5.48 -9.78
CA TYR A 65 5.48 4.89 -10.66
C TYR A 65 5.77 5.81 -11.85
N VAL A 66 6.98 5.70 -12.40
CA VAL A 66 7.31 6.31 -13.68
C VAL A 66 6.33 5.78 -14.74
N GLY A 67 5.68 6.69 -15.47
CA GLY A 67 4.75 6.35 -16.55
C GLY A 67 3.27 6.52 -16.20
N ASN A 68 2.91 7.49 -15.36
CA ASN A 68 1.53 7.89 -15.05
C ASN A 68 0.65 6.78 -14.42
N VAL A 69 1.27 5.85 -13.70
CA VAL A 69 0.56 4.81 -12.94
C VAL A 69 0.95 4.95 -11.47
N SER A 70 0.03 4.72 -10.55
CA SER A 70 0.31 4.77 -9.12
C SER A 70 -0.23 3.54 -8.41
N MET A 71 0.51 3.06 -7.42
CA MET A 71 0.00 2.11 -6.43
C MET A 71 -0.78 2.87 -5.37
N LEU A 72 -1.93 2.32 -4.97
CA LEU A 72 -2.68 2.79 -3.82
C LEU A 72 -2.60 1.74 -2.71
N VAL A 73 -2.13 2.14 -1.53
CA VAL A 73 -1.96 1.26 -0.38
C VAL A 73 -2.93 1.71 0.71
N ALA A 74 -3.95 0.89 0.98
CA ALA A 74 -4.89 1.11 2.09
C ALA A 74 -4.52 0.18 3.25
N VAL A 75 -4.29 0.75 4.43
CA VAL A 75 -3.92 0.00 5.64
C VAL A 75 -4.99 0.24 6.72
N PRO A 76 -5.70 -0.80 7.17
CA PRO A 76 -6.65 -0.64 8.27
C PRO A 76 -5.90 -0.33 9.57
N ARG A 77 -6.47 0.56 10.41
CA ARG A 77 -5.86 0.97 11.69
C ARG A 77 -5.83 -0.15 12.73
N LYS A 78 -6.67 -1.17 12.56
CA LYS A 78 -6.70 -2.40 13.36
C LYS A 78 -6.39 -3.58 12.44
N LEU A 79 -5.58 -4.54 12.91
CA LEU A 79 -5.27 -5.76 12.15
C LEU A 79 -6.53 -6.57 11.83
N SER A 80 -7.52 -6.58 12.73
CA SER A 80 -8.82 -7.22 12.51
C SER A 80 -9.72 -6.50 11.49
N GLY A 81 -9.36 -5.27 11.06
CA GLY A 81 -10.16 -4.45 10.16
C GLY A 81 -10.05 -4.81 8.68
N MET A 82 -9.13 -5.71 8.31
CA MET A 82 -8.89 -6.05 6.89
C MET A 82 -10.14 -6.61 6.21
N ARG A 83 -10.84 -7.55 6.85
CA ARG A 83 -12.06 -8.15 6.27
C ARG A 83 -13.16 -7.13 5.99
N ALA A 84 -13.37 -6.17 6.89
CA ALA A 84 -14.37 -5.12 6.70
C ALA A 84 -13.96 -4.18 5.56
N LEU A 85 -12.68 -3.81 5.50
CA LEU A 85 -12.14 -3.00 4.41
C LEU A 85 -12.33 -3.68 3.04
N GLU A 86 -12.08 -4.99 2.94
CA GLU A 86 -12.27 -5.77 1.72
C GLU A 86 -13.74 -5.90 1.29
N GLN A 87 -14.68 -5.91 2.25
CA GLN A 87 -16.11 -6.01 1.96
C GLN A 87 -16.69 -4.70 1.44
N ASP A 88 -16.20 -3.58 1.95
CA ASP A 88 -16.78 -2.26 1.66
C ASP A 88 -16.01 -1.49 0.56
N ILE A 89 -14.85 -1.98 0.13
CA ILE A 89 -14.08 -1.34 -0.94
C ILE A 89 -14.85 -1.37 -2.27
N SER A 90 -14.94 -0.20 -2.90
CA SER A 90 -15.63 -0.01 -4.17
C SER A 90 -14.99 1.12 -4.97
N ALA A 91 -15.32 1.24 -6.26
CA ALA A 91 -14.83 2.34 -7.10
C ALA A 91 -15.17 3.72 -6.50
N THR A 92 -16.36 3.86 -5.91
CA THR A 92 -16.80 5.10 -5.24
C THR A 92 -15.90 5.44 -4.04
N VAL A 93 -15.57 4.43 -3.23
CA VAL A 93 -14.67 4.58 -2.07
C VAL A 93 -13.27 4.97 -2.53
N VAL A 94 -12.73 4.29 -3.55
CA VAL A 94 -11.40 4.58 -4.10
C VAL A 94 -11.33 6.00 -4.67
N ASN A 95 -12.33 6.42 -5.45
CA ASN A 95 -12.39 7.78 -6.00
C ASN A 95 -12.44 8.84 -4.90
N ARG A 96 -13.18 8.58 -3.82
CA ARG A 96 -13.23 9.44 -2.64
C ARG A 96 -11.87 9.53 -1.94
N TRP A 97 -11.13 8.43 -1.84
CA TRP A 97 -9.77 8.47 -1.29
C TRP A 97 -8.88 9.37 -2.13
N ILE A 98 -8.90 9.19 -3.46
CA ILE A 98 -8.09 9.99 -4.40
C ILE A 98 -8.44 11.48 -4.31
N SER A 99 -9.73 11.83 -4.23
CA SER A 99 -10.16 13.24 -4.13
C SER A 99 -9.75 13.91 -2.82
N ASN A 100 -9.66 13.14 -1.74
CA ASN A 100 -9.41 13.65 -0.39
C ASN A 100 -7.93 13.59 0.01
N MET A 101 -7.06 13.09 -0.86
CA MET A 101 -5.64 13.02 -0.59
C MET A 101 -5.01 14.41 -0.46
N THR A 102 -4.11 14.53 0.49
CA THR A 102 -3.29 15.74 0.66
C THR A 102 -1.82 15.38 0.55
N ASN A 103 -1.07 16.22 -0.15
CA ASN A 103 0.37 16.05 -0.28
C ASN A 103 1.06 16.57 0.98
N ARG A 104 1.78 15.71 1.70
CA ARG A 104 2.55 16.10 2.89
C ARG A 104 3.85 15.32 2.97
N THR A 105 4.87 15.94 3.55
CA THR A 105 6.13 15.27 3.89
C THR A 105 5.87 14.20 4.95
N ARG A 106 6.20 12.94 4.63
CA ARG A 106 6.01 11.78 5.48
C ARG A 106 7.20 10.83 5.35
N VAL A 107 7.40 9.99 6.36
CA VAL A 107 8.29 8.83 6.26
C VAL A 107 7.40 7.64 5.93
N VAL A 108 7.69 6.97 4.81
CA VAL A 108 6.98 5.79 4.32
C VAL A 108 7.85 4.57 4.57
N HIS A 109 7.26 3.55 5.18
CA HIS A 109 7.83 2.22 5.35
C HIS A 109 6.99 1.22 4.57
N ILE A 110 7.63 0.45 3.70
CA ILE A 110 6.96 -0.58 2.92
C ILE A 110 7.82 -1.86 2.84
N PRO A 111 7.26 -3.06 3.04
CA PRO A 111 8.03 -4.29 2.89
C PRO A 111 8.61 -4.41 1.47
N GLN A 112 9.85 -4.86 1.37
CA GLN A 112 10.43 -5.27 0.09
C GLN A 112 9.89 -6.66 -0.27
N ILE A 113 9.14 -6.75 -1.37
CA ILE A 113 8.44 -7.96 -1.86
C ILE A 113 9.11 -8.48 -3.12
#